data_AF-A0A5S5AEZ5-F1
#
_entry.id   AF-A0A5S5AEZ5-F1
#
_cell.length_a   1.000
_cell.length_b   1.000
_cell.length_c   1.000
_cell.angle_alpha   90.00
_cell.angle_beta   90.00
_cell.angle_gamma   90.00
#
_symmetry.space_group_name_H-M   'P 1'
#
loop_
_entity.id
_entity.type
_entity.pdbx_description
1 polymer ?
#
loop_
_entity_poly.entity_id
_entity_poly.type
_entity_poly.pdbx_seq_one_letter_code
_entity_poly.pdbx_strand_id
1 'polypeptide(L)' 'MKQRFQAEIKKHEGINGAYIETPFDVEAVFGAKRVKVKAYFDGKEYRGSIVRMG' A
#
# COMPACT_ATOMS: atom_id res chain seq x y z
N MET A 1 4.30 3.96 -13.85
CA MET A 1 4.53 2.52 -13.59
C MET A 1 3.34 1.98 -12.81
N LYS A 2 2.81 0.80 -13.18
CA LYS A 2 1.65 0.18 -12.50
C LYS A 2 2.09 -1.19 -11.97
N GLN A 3 2.05 -1.36 -10.65
CA GLN A 3 2.28 -2.65 -10.00
C GLN A 3 0.92 -3.28 -9.68
N ARG A 4 0.77 -4.59 -9.94
CA ARG A 4 -0.46 -5.33 -9.65
C ARG A 4 -0.07 -6.63 -8.97
N PHE A 5 -0.56 -6.83 -7.76
CA PHE A 5 -0.27 -7.99 -6.93
C PHE A 5 -1.51 -8.33 -6.11
N GLN A 6 -1.56 -9.58 -5.64
CA GLN A 6 -2.53 -9.99 -4.64
C GLN A 6 -1.86 -9.90 -3.27
N ALA A 7 -2.59 -9.38 -2.29
CA ALA A 7 -2.16 -9.31 -0.91
C ALA A 7 -3.37 -9.51 -0.02
N GLU A 8 -3.14 -10.11 1.14
CA GLU A 8 -4.16 -10.23 2.17
C GLU A 8 -4.30 -8.89 2.91
N ILE A 9 -5.55 -8.47 3.11
CA ILE A 9 -5.87 -7.28 3.90
C ILE A 9 -5.79 -7.67 5.37
N LYS A 10 -4.76 -7.16 6.07
CA LYS A 10 -4.58 -7.35 7.49
C LYS A 10 -5.28 -6.22 8.26
N LYS A 11 -6.00 -6.57 9.32
CA LYS A 11 -6.56 -5.59 10.25
C LYS A 11 -5.54 -5.32 11.36
N HIS A 12 -5.37 -4.06 11.74
CA HIS A 12 -4.60 -3.71 12.91
C HIS A 12 -5.43 -4.01 14.17
N GLU A 13 -4.89 -4.79 15.11
CA GLU A 13 -5.57 -5.02 16.39
C GLU A 13 -5.64 -3.71 17.19
N GLY A 14 -6.82 -3.37 17.70
CA GLY A 14 -7.05 -2.14 18.48
C GLY A 14 -7.29 -0.86 17.67
N ILE A 15 -7.21 -0.88 16.34
CA ILE A 15 -7.52 0.28 15.49
C ILE A 15 -8.52 -0.14 14.40
N ASN A 16 -9.46 0.74 14.05
CA ASN A 16 -10.31 0.58 12.87
C ASN A 16 -9.54 0.89 11.56
N GLY A 17 -8.33 0.32 11.45
CA GLY A 17 -7.42 0.49 10.32
C GLY A 17 -7.05 -0.88 9.74
N ALA A 18 -6.96 -0.93 8.42
CA ALA A 18 -6.50 -2.09 7.68
C ALA A 18 -5.32 -1.71 6.79
N TYR A 19 -4.41 -2.65 6.58
CA TYR A 19 -3.23 -2.47 5.75
C TYR A 19 -2.95 -3.73 4.92
N ILE A 20 -2.09 -3.58 3.92
CA ILE A 20 -1.57 -4.69 3.13
C ILE A 20 -0.05 -4.68 3.21
N GLU A 21 0.55 -5.86 3.16
CA GLU A 21 1.99 -5.97 2.97
C GLU A 21 2.31 -5.98 1.48
N THR A 22 3.18 -5.06 1.06
CA THR A 22 3.67 -5.01 -0.31
C THR A 22 4.81 -6.01 -0.50
N PRO A 23 4.75 -6.93 -1.48
CA PRO A 23 5.77 -7.98 -1.67
C PRO A 23 7.05 -7.47 -2.34
N PHE A 24 7.29 -6.15 -2.34
CA PHE A 24 8.43 -5.52 -2.98
C PHE A 24 8.87 -4.29 -2.18
N ASP A 25 10.11 -3.88 -2.39
CA ASP A 25 10.65 -2.67 -1.76
C ASP A 25 10.12 -1.42 -2.47
N VAL A 26 9.21 -0.71 -1.80
CA VAL A 26 8.61 0.54 -2.28
C VAL A 26 9.67 1.63 -2.44
N GLU A 27 10.68 1.68 -1.56
CA GLU A 27 11.74 2.68 -1.58
C GLU A 27 12.67 2.45 -2.78
N ALA A 28 13.03 1.19 -3.07
CA ALA A 28 13.82 0.87 -4.25
C ALA A 28 13.06 1.14 -5.56
N VAL A 29 11.75 0.88 -5.59
CA VAL A 29 10.92 1.03 -6.81
C VAL A 29 10.54 2.48 -7.07
N PHE A 30 10.26 3.27 -6.04
CA PHE A 30 9.72 4.63 -6.17
C PHE A 30 10.69 5.71 -5.67
N GLY A 31 11.82 5.35 -5.07
CA GLY A 31 12.86 6.26 -4.60
C GLY A 31 12.47 7.10 -3.38
N ALA A 32 11.36 6.79 -2.71
CA ALA A 32 10.86 7.61 -1.59
C ALA A 32 10.16 6.77 -0.52
N LYS A 33 10.32 7.18 0.74
CA LYS A 33 9.64 6.59 1.91
C LYS A 33 8.14 6.86 1.96
N ARG A 34 7.70 7.96 1.33
CA ARG A 34 6.30 8.37 1.22
C ARG A 34 5.96 8.63 -0.24
N VAL A 35 5.16 7.75 -0.83
CA VAL A 35 4.82 7.80 -2.25
C VAL A 35 3.33 8.07 -2.38
N LYS A 36 2.95 9.17 -3.03
CA LYS A 36 1.54 9.40 -3.39
C LYS A 36 1.13 8.42 -4.48
N VAL A 37 0.09 7.64 -4.25
CA VAL A 37 -0.35 6.61 -5.19
C VAL A 37 -1.83 6.69 -5.48
N LYS A 38 -2.16 6.28 -6.70
CA LYS A 38 -3.50 5.96 -7.15
C LYS A 38 -3.61 4.43 -7.22
N ALA A 39 -4.16 3.82 -6.19
CA ALA A 39 -4.34 2.38 -6.06
C ALA A 39 -5.76 1.95 -6.43
N TYR A 40 -5.94 0.67 -6.71
CA TYR A 40 -7.25 0.06 -6.95
C TYR A 40 -7.34 -1.22 -6.11
N PHE A 41 -8.25 -1.24 -5.14
CA PHE A 41 -8.54 -2.43 -4.32
C PHE A 41 -9.84 -3.05 -4.83
N ASP A 42 -9.78 -4.26 -5.39
CA ASP A 42 -10.94 -4.93 -6.01
C ASP A 42 -11.74 -4.02 -6.96
N GLY A 43 -11.02 -3.19 -7.73
CA GLY A 43 -11.62 -2.24 -8.68
C GLY A 43 -12.08 -0.91 -8.07
N LYS A 44 -12.11 -0.77 -6.74
CA LYS A 44 -12.38 0.51 -6.07
C LYS A 44 -11.13 1.39 -6.11
N GLU A 45 -11.26 2.57 -6.71
CA GLU A 45 -10.20 3.57 -6.75
C GLU A 45 -9.91 4.09 -5.34
N TYR A 46 -8.63 4.14 -4.99
CA TYR A 46 -8.14 4.74 -3.76
C TYR A 46 -6.99 5.69 -4.09
N ARG A 47 -7.03 6.89 -3.53
CA ARG A 47 -5.92 7.83 -3.58
C ARG A 47 -5.38 8.02 -2.18
N GLY A 48 -4.10 7.74 -2.01
CA GLY A 48 -3.46 7.82 -0.71
C GLY A 48 -1.95 7.97 -0.84
N SER A 49 -1.27 7.64 0.24
CA SER A 49 0.19 7.58 0.26
C SER A 49 0.61 6.22 0.78
N ILE A 50 1.51 5.55 0.08
CA ILE A 50 2.26 4.43 0.65
C ILE A 50 3.24 5.03 1.65
N VAL A 51 3.17 4.55 2.88
CA VAL A 51 4.05 4.95 3.98
C VAL A 51 4.71 3.69 4.53
N ARG A 52 5.99 3.79 4.85
CA ARG A 52 6.68 2.77 5.63
C ARG A 52 6.27 2.95 7.09
N MET A 53 5.45 2.05 7.61
CA MET A 53 5.25 1.87 9.05
C MET A 53 6.55 1.24 9.57
N GLY A 54 7.47 2.08 10.02
CA GLY A 54 8.75 1.71 10.61
C GLY A 54 8.88 2.33 11.98
#